data_AF-A0A366EVU4-F1
#
_entry.id   AF-A0A366EVU4-F1
#
_cell.length_a   1.000
_cell.length_b   1.000
_cell.length_c   1.000
_cell.angle_alpha   90.00
_cell.angle_beta   90.00
_cell.angle_gamma   90.00
#
_symmetry.space_group_name_H-M   'P 1'
#
loop_
_entity.id
_entity.type
_entity.pdbx_description
1 polymer ?
#
loop_
_entity_poly.entity_id
_entity_poly.type
_entity_poly.pdbx_seq_one_letter_code
_entity_poly.pdbx_strand_id
1 'polypeptide(L)'
;MPTDTTLPTTWNDALKALDDIEDPPREVLSWASANWDAAATRLVERLGEFAAGRRDRVSAAEAFYIAHLCGEKAETRAFPILCRLIAEDPRIADWLDDAVTETLPGILIRVFDGDAARLRNAIESEAGDAFARASALAALGYLVRARAAMTDGDMRAFLRRLRRDAAPRRESVFWLIWASTAADLGFAGMRAEVADLRREGFIPEGDFSRADFDARVALARSDATGLRAFAFDFVTPLDDATSAILTMAGVQAAQAARRLQALSAGRR
;
A
#
# COMPACT_ATOMS: atom_id res chain seq x y z
N MET A 1 7.47 31.42 -9.02
CA MET A 1 6.48 32.17 -9.83
C MET A 1 5.20 31.34 -9.85
N PRO A 2 4.00 31.93 -9.81
CA PRO A 2 2.79 31.15 -10.00
C PRO A 2 2.76 30.72 -11.46
N THR A 3 2.92 29.41 -11.72
CA THR A 3 2.59 28.84 -13.02
C THR A 3 1.09 28.99 -13.19
N ASP A 4 0.70 29.79 -14.18
CA ASP A 4 -0.68 29.92 -14.64
C ASP A 4 -1.12 28.53 -15.14
N THR A 5 -1.64 27.73 -14.22
CA THR A 5 -2.00 26.34 -14.49
C THR A 5 -3.47 26.36 -14.85
N THR A 6 -3.76 26.65 -16.12
CA THR A 6 -5.10 26.47 -16.68
C THR A 6 -5.53 25.03 -16.39
N LEU A 7 -6.70 24.87 -15.75
CA LEU A 7 -7.26 23.56 -15.46
C LEU A 7 -7.31 22.71 -16.74
N PRO A 8 -7.01 21.41 -16.67
CA PRO A 8 -7.11 20.52 -17.82
C PRO A 8 -8.49 20.62 -18.47
N THR A 9 -8.53 20.70 -19.80
CA THR A 9 -9.79 20.62 -20.56
C THR A 9 -10.00 19.23 -21.15
N THR A 10 -8.93 18.45 -21.24
CA THR A 10 -8.94 17.06 -21.69
C THR A 10 -8.08 16.19 -20.80
N TRP A 11 -8.27 14.87 -20.90
CA TRP A 11 -7.43 13.90 -20.20
C TRP A 11 -5.98 13.89 -20.64
N ASN A 12 -5.68 14.21 -21.90
CA ASN A 12 -4.29 14.32 -22.34
C ASN A 12 -3.60 15.53 -21.69
N ASP A 13 -4.34 16.62 -21.46
CA ASP A 13 -3.82 17.79 -20.75
C ASP A 13 -3.54 17.45 -19.28
N ALA A 14 -4.44 16.69 -18.64
CA ALA A 14 -4.26 16.25 -17.26
C ALA A 14 -3.05 15.32 -17.13
N LEU A 15 -2.90 14.32 -17.99
CA LEU A 15 -1.75 13.41 -17.97
C LEU A 15 -0.43 14.15 -18.21
N LYS A 16 -0.41 15.08 -19.17
CA LYS A 16 0.76 15.93 -19.41
C LYS A 16 1.11 16.76 -18.18
N ALA A 17 0.12 17.34 -17.50
CA ALA A 17 0.33 18.09 -16.28
C ALA A 17 0.82 17.22 -15.11
N LEU A 18 0.48 15.93 -15.08
CA LEU A 18 0.97 14.98 -14.09
C LEU A 18 2.41 14.51 -14.38
N ASP A 19 2.84 14.51 -15.64
CA ASP A 19 4.22 14.18 -16.05
C ASP A 19 5.20 15.34 -15.88
N ASP A 20 4.73 16.59 -16.08
CA ASP A 20 5.60 17.77 -16.13
C ASP A 20 5.93 18.36 -14.74
N ILE A 21 5.36 17.85 -13.64
CA ILE A 21 5.44 18.51 -12.31
C ILE A 21 5.87 17.52 -11.22
N GLU A 22 6.91 17.91 -10.47
CA GLU A 22 7.44 17.21 -9.29
C GLU A 22 6.42 17.17 -8.13
N ASP A 23 5.38 18.02 -8.18
CA ASP A 23 4.28 18.16 -7.22
C ASP A 23 2.99 18.54 -7.97
N PRO A 24 2.10 17.59 -8.31
CA PRO A 24 0.97 17.85 -9.17
C PRO A 24 0.02 18.84 -8.47
N PRO A 25 -0.48 19.86 -9.19
CA PRO A 25 -1.44 20.78 -8.63
C PRO A 25 -2.63 19.98 -8.11
N ARG A 26 -3.00 20.18 -6.85
CA ARG A 26 -4.22 19.63 -6.21
C ARG A 26 -5.42 19.70 -7.16
N GLU A 27 -5.46 20.78 -7.94
CA GLU A 27 -6.46 21.08 -8.95
C GLU A 27 -6.54 20.04 -10.08
N VAL A 28 -5.41 19.50 -10.54
CA VAL A 28 -5.35 18.47 -11.60
C VAL A 28 -5.89 17.14 -11.08
N LEU A 29 -5.48 16.71 -9.88
CA LEU A 29 -5.99 15.49 -9.25
C LEU A 29 -7.48 15.59 -8.92
N SER A 30 -7.92 16.76 -8.44
CA SER A 30 -9.33 17.03 -8.17
C SER A 30 -10.17 16.99 -9.45
N TRP A 31 -9.67 17.61 -10.53
CA TRP A 31 -10.33 17.58 -11.83
C TRP A 31 -10.41 16.15 -12.38
N ALA A 32 -9.32 15.39 -12.27
CA ALA A 32 -9.23 13.99 -12.68
C ALA A 32 -10.26 13.11 -11.96
N SER A 33 -10.37 13.24 -10.63
CA SER A 33 -11.38 12.51 -9.84
C SER A 33 -12.82 12.92 -10.21
N ALA A 34 -13.06 14.19 -10.48
CA ALA A 34 -14.37 14.71 -10.87
C ALA A 34 -14.81 14.26 -12.28
N ASN A 35 -13.86 13.96 -13.17
CA ASN A 35 -14.12 13.53 -14.56
C ASN A 35 -13.89 12.03 -14.76
N TRP A 36 -13.95 11.24 -13.69
CA TRP A 36 -13.62 9.81 -13.69
C TRP A 36 -14.41 8.99 -14.70
N ASP A 37 -15.73 9.17 -14.80
CA ASP A 37 -16.59 8.32 -15.64
C ASP A 37 -16.20 8.39 -17.13
N ALA A 38 -15.74 9.54 -17.60
CA ALA A 38 -15.24 9.73 -18.96
C ALA A 38 -13.82 9.16 -19.16
N ALA A 39 -13.07 8.98 -18.07
CA ALA A 39 -11.66 8.62 -18.06
C ALA A 39 -11.39 7.14 -17.84
N ALA A 40 -12.21 6.51 -17.01
CA ALA A 40 -11.83 5.35 -16.21
C ALA A 40 -11.27 4.23 -17.08
N THR A 41 -11.95 3.91 -18.18
CA THR A 41 -11.51 2.88 -19.13
C THR A 41 -10.11 3.17 -19.67
N ARG A 42 -9.84 4.38 -20.14
CA ARG A 42 -8.52 4.77 -20.69
C ARG A 42 -7.44 4.73 -19.61
N LEU A 43 -7.74 5.19 -18.40
CA LEU A 43 -6.75 5.19 -17.30
C LEU A 43 -6.40 3.77 -16.86
N VAL A 44 -7.41 2.90 -16.71
CA VAL A 44 -7.20 1.48 -16.39
C VAL A 44 -6.39 0.80 -17.50
N GLU A 45 -6.67 1.09 -18.77
CA GLU A 45 -5.88 0.59 -19.90
C GLU A 45 -4.41 1.02 -19.78
N ARG A 46 -4.16 2.31 -19.46
CA ARG A 46 -2.80 2.85 -19.26
C ARG A 46 -2.06 2.19 -18.11
N LEU A 47 -2.72 1.98 -16.97
CA LEU A 47 -2.15 1.18 -15.86
C LEU A 47 -1.83 -0.25 -16.31
N GLY A 48 -2.69 -0.85 -17.14
CA GLY A 48 -2.45 -2.15 -17.76
C GLY A 48 -1.24 -2.15 -18.72
N GLU A 49 -1.04 -1.10 -19.51
CA GLU A 49 0.13 -0.95 -20.38
C GLU A 49 1.42 -0.88 -19.56
N PHE A 50 1.40 -0.11 -18.47
CA PHE A 50 2.52 0.03 -17.54
C PHE A 50 2.88 -1.31 -16.88
N ALA A 51 1.88 -2.06 -16.42
CA ALA A 51 2.05 -3.40 -15.86
C ALA A 51 2.53 -4.43 -16.89
N ALA A 52 2.23 -4.23 -18.18
CA ALA A 52 2.77 -5.03 -19.27
C ALA A 52 4.20 -4.63 -19.69
N GLY A 53 4.84 -3.71 -18.96
CA GLY A 53 6.22 -3.27 -19.20
C GLY A 53 6.38 -2.16 -20.23
N ARG A 54 5.28 -1.54 -20.71
CA ARG A 54 5.32 -0.42 -21.66
C ARG A 54 5.65 0.92 -20.98
N ARG A 55 6.78 0.94 -20.28
CA ARG A 55 7.31 2.09 -19.51
C ARG A 55 7.78 3.24 -20.41
N ASP A 56 7.89 3.00 -21.71
CA ASP A 56 8.10 4.01 -22.75
C ASP A 56 6.82 4.82 -23.06
N ARG A 57 5.63 4.30 -22.69
CA ARG A 57 4.32 4.90 -23.02
C ARG A 57 3.58 5.48 -21.83
N VAL A 58 3.87 4.97 -20.65
CA VAL A 58 3.24 5.36 -19.38
C VAL A 58 4.37 5.55 -18.39
N SER A 59 4.50 6.78 -17.90
CA SER A 59 5.56 7.14 -16.96
C SER A 59 5.29 6.55 -15.57
N ALA A 60 6.32 6.56 -14.71
CA ALA A 60 6.18 6.17 -13.31
C ALA A 60 5.21 7.08 -12.54
N ALA A 61 5.33 8.40 -12.74
CA ALA A 61 4.46 9.40 -12.13
C ALA A 61 3.00 9.20 -12.56
N GLU A 62 2.79 8.93 -13.85
CA GLU A 62 1.46 8.69 -14.37
C GLU A 62 0.81 7.44 -13.75
N ALA A 63 1.55 6.32 -13.69
CA ALA A 63 1.08 5.09 -13.07
C ALA A 63 0.79 5.27 -11.57
N PHE A 64 1.61 6.05 -10.87
CA PHE A 64 1.40 6.45 -9.48
C PHE A 64 0.03 7.12 -9.31
N TYR A 65 -0.29 8.16 -10.08
CA TYR A 65 -1.56 8.87 -9.93
C TYR A 65 -2.76 8.04 -10.35
N ILE A 66 -2.64 7.26 -11.42
CA ILE A 66 -3.71 6.37 -11.87
C ILE A 66 -4.03 5.34 -10.78
N ALA A 67 -3.03 4.73 -10.14
CA ALA A 67 -3.25 3.76 -9.06
C ALA A 67 -4.01 4.38 -7.88
N HIS A 68 -3.64 5.59 -7.48
CA HIS A 68 -4.30 6.32 -6.39
C HIS A 68 -5.75 6.69 -6.74
N LEU A 69 -5.99 7.22 -7.95
CA LEU A 69 -7.34 7.54 -8.41
C LEU A 69 -8.22 6.27 -8.51
N CYS A 70 -7.68 5.16 -9.02
CA CYS A 70 -8.39 3.88 -8.99
C CYS A 70 -8.81 3.48 -7.57
N GLY A 71 -7.92 3.68 -6.58
CA GLY A 71 -8.22 3.47 -5.16
C GLY A 71 -9.37 4.34 -4.66
N GLU A 72 -9.28 5.65 -4.82
CA GLU A 72 -10.33 6.60 -4.41
C GLU A 72 -11.69 6.22 -5.02
N LYS A 73 -11.70 5.94 -6.32
CA LYS A 73 -12.91 5.65 -7.10
C LYS A 73 -13.39 4.20 -6.99
N ALA A 74 -12.70 3.36 -6.22
CA ALA A 74 -12.99 1.94 -6.06
C ALA A 74 -13.11 1.20 -7.41
N GLU A 75 -12.21 1.51 -8.35
CA GLU A 75 -12.19 0.90 -9.68
C GLU A 75 -11.66 -0.54 -9.64
N THR A 76 -12.57 -1.50 -9.60
CA THR A 76 -12.24 -2.92 -9.43
C THR A 76 -11.46 -3.51 -10.59
N ARG A 77 -11.56 -2.95 -11.81
CA ARG A 77 -10.73 -3.39 -12.95
C ARG A 77 -9.24 -3.19 -12.71
N ALA A 78 -8.84 -2.30 -11.80
CA ALA A 78 -7.44 -2.08 -11.45
C ALA A 78 -6.87 -3.19 -10.55
N PHE A 79 -7.71 -3.89 -9.78
CA PHE A 79 -7.25 -4.90 -8.83
C PHE A 79 -6.39 -6.03 -9.43
N PRO A 80 -6.79 -6.67 -10.55
CA PRO A 80 -5.94 -7.69 -11.16
C PRO A 80 -4.62 -7.12 -11.70
N ILE A 81 -4.61 -5.86 -12.12
CA ILE A 81 -3.40 -5.18 -12.61
C ILE A 81 -2.43 -4.90 -11.45
N LEU A 82 -2.94 -4.39 -10.34
CA LEU A 82 -2.15 -4.12 -9.13
C LEU A 82 -1.62 -5.42 -8.51
N CYS A 83 -2.42 -6.48 -8.43
CA CYS A 83 -1.95 -7.78 -7.98
C CYS A 83 -0.80 -8.31 -8.85
N ARG A 84 -0.89 -8.12 -10.18
CA ARG A 84 0.19 -8.51 -11.09
C ARG A 84 1.45 -7.70 -10.85
N LEU A 85 1.35 -6.38 -10.72
CA LEU A 85 2.49 -5.51 -10.38
C LEU A 85 3.15 -5.94 -9.07
N ILE A 86 2.37 -6.20 -8.01
CA ILE A 86 2.89 -6.68 -6.73
C ILE A 86 3.59 -8.02 -6.88
N ALA A 87 3.07 -8.92 -7.73
CA ALA A 87 3.64 -10.24 -7.92
C ALA A 87 4.92 -10.23 -8.78
N GLU A 88 5.03 -9.33 -9.76
CA GLU A 88 6.00 -9.43 -10.86
C GLU A 88 6.99 -8.26 -10.94
N ASP A 89 6.69 -7.10 -10.34
CA ASP A 89 7.53 -5.89 -10.41
C ASP A 89 8.42 -5.75 -9.15
N PRO A 90 9.70 -6.16 -9.20
CA PRO A 90 10.62 -6.00 -8.07
C PRO A 90 10.98 -4.52 -7.81
N ARG A 91 10.58 -3.60 -8.70
CA ARG A 91 10.85 -2.16 -8.61
C ARG A 91 9.57 -1.37 -8.38
N ILE A 92 8.53 -2.01 -7.86
CA ILE A 92 7.27 -1.31 -7.59
C ILE A 92 7.44 -0.17 -6.59
N ALA A 93 8.34 -0.35 -5.62
CA ALA A 93 8.71 0.69 -4.65
C ALA A 93 9.41 1.89 -5.31
N ASP A 94 10.08 1.73 -6.45
CA ASP A 94 10.76 2.85 -7.12
C ASP A 94 9.77 3.88 -7.69
N TRP A 95 8.57 3.44 -8.08
CA TRP A 95 7.55 4.32 -8.66
C TRP A 95 6.39 4.63 -7.71
N LEU A 96 6.17 3.80 -6.69
CA LEU A 96 5.26 4.14 -5.59
C LEU A 96 5.94 4.96 -4.49
N ASP A 97 7.26 4.90 -4.37
CA ASP A 97 8.01 5.52 -3.27
C ASP A 97 7.39 5.15 -1.91
N ASP A 98 7.30 6.08 -0.96
CA ASP A 98 6.66 5.87 0.36
C ASP A 98 5.19 5.38 0.23
N ALA A 99 4.50 5.67 -0.86
CA ALA A 99 3.11 5.23 -1.07
C ALA A 99 2.98 3.70 -1.10
N VAL A 100 4.07 2.96 -1.35
CA VAL A 100 4.08 1.48 -1.31
C VAL A 100 3.68 0.95 0.07
N THR A 101 4.01 1.66 1.16
CA THR A 101 3.60 1.28 2.53
C THR A 101 2.42 2.10 3.03
N GLU A 102 2.30 3.36 2.63
CA GLU A 102 1.32 4.29 3.21
C GLU A 102 -0.08 4.18 2.58
N THR A 103 -0.18 4.08 1.25
CA THR A 103 -1.49 4.14 0.57
C THR A 103 -1.84 2.85 -0.17
N LEU A 104 -0.86 2.06 -0.60
CA LEU A 104 -1.10 0.80 -1.31
C LEU A 104 -2.05 -0.15 -0.57
N PRO A 105 -1.98 -0.35 0.76
CA PRO A 105 -2.97 -1.17 1.46
C PRO A 105 -4.39 -0.65 1.26
N GLY A 106 -4.59 0.66 1.39
CA GLY A 106 -5.89 1.32 1.21
C GLY A 106 -6.39 1.25 -0.23
N ILE A 107 -5.52 1.40 -1.21
CA ILE A 107 -5.85 1.23 -2.63
C ILE A 107 -6.37 -0.20 -2.87
N LEU A 108 -5.64 -1.21 -2.40
CA LEU A 108 -6.02 -2.63 -2.57
C LEU A 108 -7.36 -2.95 -1.90
N ILE A 109 -7.61 -2.40 -0.71
CA ILE A 109 -8.89 -2.55 -0.01
C ILE A 109 -10.05 -2.00 -0.84
N ARG A 110 -9.86 -0.82 -1.45
CA ARG A 110 -10.90 -0.14 -2.22
C ARG A 110 -11.20 -0.84 -3.54
N VAL A 111 -10.16 -1.21 -4.28
CA VAL A 111 -10.29 -1.85 -5.60
C VAL A 111 -10.62 -3.34 -5.53
N PHE A 112 -10.60 -3.95 -4.34
CA PHE A 112 -10.86 -5.38 -4.18
C PHE A 112 -12.14 -5.85 -4.90
N ASP A 113 -11.97 -6.80 -5.83
CA ASP A 113 -13.02 -7.32 -6.72
C ASP A 113 -13.68 -8.62 -6.20
N GLY A 114 -13.24 -9.13 -5.05
CA GLY A 114 -13.69 -10.40 -4.47
C GLY A 114 -12.70 -11.56 -4.64
N ASP A 115 -11.68 -11.44 -5.48
CA ASP A 115 -10.71 -12.51 -5.77
C ASP A 115 -9.57 -12.53 -4.73
N ALA A 116 -9.85 -13.04 -3.53
CA ALA A 116 -8.84 -13.19 -2.48
C ALA A 116 -7.69 -14.15 -2.90
N ALA A 117 -7.93 -15.09 -3.80
CA ALA A 117 -6.90 -16.01 -4.28
C ALA A 117 -5.82 -15.27 -5.07
N ARG A 118 -6.22 -14.31 -5.92
CA ARG A 118 -5.28 -13.45 -6.64
C ARG A 118 -4.40 -12.64 -5.71
N LEU A 119 -4.97 -12.04 -4.67
CA LEU A 119 -4.18 -11.28 -3.70
C LEU A 119 -3.19 -12.18 -2.94
N ARG A 120 -3.60 -13.39 -2.57
CA ARG A 120 -2.70 -14.38 -1.95
C ARG A 120 -1.55 -14.75 -2.87
N ASN A 121 -1.82 -15.01 -4.15
CA ASN A 121 -0.77 -15.31 -5.12
C ASN A 121 0.24 -14.15 -5.26
N ALA A 122 -0.24 -12.90 -5.22
CA ALA A 122 0.63 -11.73 -5.26
C ALA A 122 1.53 -11.64 -3.99
N ILE A 123 0.97 -11.89 -2.81
CA ILE A 123 1.71 -11.92 -1.53
C ILE A 123 2.80 -13.01 -1.55
N GLU A 124 2.49 -14.18 -2.13
CA GLU A 124 3.38 -15.35 -2.17
C GLU A 124 4.50 -15.23 -3.22
N SER A 125 4.37 -14.36 -4.21
CA SER A 125 5.34 -14.24 -5.30
C SER A 125 6.66 -13.62 -4.82
N GLU A 126 7.72 -14.41 -4.79
CA GLU A 126 9.06 -13.95 -4.40
C GLU A 126 9.72 -13.01 -5.41
N ALA A 127 9.18 -12.94 -6.64
CA ALA A 127 9.65 -11.99 -7.65
C ALA A 127 9.22 -10.55 -7.34
N GLY A 128 8.20 -10.37 -6.50
CA GLY A 128 7.69 -9.07 -6.08
C GLY A 128 8.53 -8.40 -5.00
N ASP A 129 8.47 -7.08 -4.95
CA ASP A 129 9.06 -6.29 -3.87
C ASP A 129 8.48 -6.64 -2.48
N ALA A 130 9.33 -6.64 -1.46
CA ALA A 130 8.94 -7.06 -0.11
C ALA A 130 7.97 -6.08 0.57
N PHE A 131 8.07 -4.77 0.33
CA PHE A 131 7.13 -3.80 0.89
C PHE A 131 5.76 -3.94 0.25
N ALA A 132 5.69 -4.08 -1.08
CA ALA A 132 4.42 -4.26 -1.77
C ALA A 132 3.70 -5.55 -1.36
N ARG A 133 4.43 -6.66 -1.23
CA ARG A 133 3.89 -7.93 -0.70
C ARG A 133 3.40 -7.79 0.73
N ALA A 134 4.10 -7.03 1.56
CA ALA A 134 3.70 -6.74 2.93
C ALA A 134 2.40 -5.90 2.97
N SER A 135 2.32 -4.84 2.17
CA SER A 135 1.11 -4.01 2.03
C SER A 135 -0.10 -4.81 1.54
N ALA A 136 0.12 -5.73 0.60
CA ALA A 136 -0.92 -6.67 0.16
C ALA A 136 -1.40 -7.61 1.29
N LEU A 137 -0.49 -8.07 2.16
CA LEU A 137 -0.83 -8.88 3.32
C LEU A 137 -1.67 -8.10 4.35
N ALA A 138 -1.30 -6.85 4.62
CA ALA A 138 -2.07 -5.96 5.49
C ALA A 138 -3.48 -5.72 4.93
N ALA A 139 -3.60 -5.43 3.63
CA ALA A 139 -4.88 -5.26 2.95
C ALA A 139 -5.75 -6.52 3.02
N LEU A 140 -5.16 -7.71 2.81
CA LEU A 140 -5.89 -8.97 2.95
C LEU A 140 -6.41 -9.17 4.37
N GLY A 141 -5.60 -8.86 5.40
CA GLY A 141 -6.03 -8.90 6.79
C GLY A 141 -7.27 -8.02 7.04
N TYR A 142 -7.24 -6.77 6.56
CA TYR A 142 -8.39 -5.88 6.65
C TYR A 142 -9.62 -6.47 5.95
N LEU A 143 -9.45 -6.97 4.73
CA LEU A 143 -10.54 -7.54 3.91
C LEU A 143 -11.19 -8.78 4.54
N VAL A 144 -10.44 -9.57 5.32
CA VAL A 144 -10.99 -10.69 6.10
C VAL A 144 -12.03 -10.20 7.12
N ARG A 145 -11.79 -9.06 7.77
CA ARG A 145 -12.73 -8.46 8.73
C ARG A 145 -13.85 -7.68 8.04
N ALA A 146 -13.49 -6.80 7.11
CA ALA A 146 -14.44 -5.85 6.51
C ALA A 146 -15.35 -6.48 5.44
N ARG A 147 -14.88 -7.51 4.73
CA ARG A 147 -15.57 -8.07 3.57
C ARG A 147 -15.67 -9.60 3.58
N ALA A 148 -15.31 -10.24 4.69
CA ALA A 148 -15.29 -11.69 4.83
C ALA A 148 -14.53 -12.39 3.67
N ALA A 149 -13.45 -11.77 3.18
CA ALA A 149 -12.69 -12.27 2.03
C ALA A 149 -12.11 -13.68 2.24
N MET A 150 -11.90 -14.07 3.50
CA MET A 150 -11.57 -15.43 3.94
C MET A 150 -12.16 -15.68 5.32
N THR A 151 -12.25 -16.94 5.73
CA THR A 151 -12.54 -17.29 7.13
C THR A 151 -11.32 -17.09 8.02
N ASP A 152 -11.52 -16.96 9.33
CA ASP A 152 -10.44 -16.93 10.32
C ASP A 152 -9.54 -18.17 10.26
N GLY A 153 -10.14 -19.34 10.03
CA GLY A 153 -9.40 -20.60 9.91
C GLY A 153 -8.47 -20.59 8.70
N ASP A 154 -9.00 -20.17 7.55
CA ASP A 154 -8.22 -20.10 6.30
C ASP A 154 -7.12 -19.05 6.39
N MET A 155 -7.39 -17.89 7.02
CA MET A 155 -6.39 -16.84 7.19
C MET A 155 -5.25 -17.29 8.12
N ARG A 156 -5.55 -17.99 9.23
CA ARG A 156 -4.52 -18.58 10.09
C ARG A 156 -3.69 -19.63 9.37
N ALA A 157 -4.35 -20.50 8.59
CA ALA A 157 -3.66 -21.51 7.78
C ALA A 157 -2.75 -20.84 6.73
N PHE A 158 -3.22 -19.74 6.11
CA PHE A 158 -2.42 -18.96 5.17
C PHE A 158 -1.19 -18.33 5.82
N LEU A 159 -1.35 -17.62 6.93
CA LEU A 159 -0.24 -17.02 7.66
C LEU A 159 0.80 -18.07 8.08
N ARG A 160 0.36 -19.22 8.59
CA ARG A 160 1.28 -20.33 8.93
C ARG A 160 2.01 -20.91 7.72
N ARG A 161 1.33 -20.99 6.57
CA ARG A 161 1.98 -21.36 5.30
C ARG A 161 3.06 -20.36 4.91
N LEU A 162 2.75 -19.06 4.92
CA LEU A 162 3.74 -18.00 4.64
C LEU A 162 4.95 -18.11 5.58
N ARG A 163 4.72 -18.30 6.88
CA ARG A 163 5.80 -18.46 7.87
C ARG A 163 6.74 -19.63 7.56
N ARG A 164 6.24 -20.68 6.93
CA ARG A 164 7.01 -21.88 6.56
C ARG A 164 7.70 -21.71 5.20
N ASP A 165 6.96 -21.23 4.20
CA ASP A 165 7.35 -21.37 2.79
C ASP A 165 7.86 -20.07 2.17
N ALA A 166 7.47 -18.89 2.68
CA ALA A 166 7.79 -17.62 2.03
C ALA A 166 9.23 -17.16 2.31
N ALA A 167 9.87 -16.60 1.28
CA ALA A 167 11.03 -15.73 1.38
C ALA A 167 10.65 -14.25 1.67
N PRO A 168 11.58 -13.43 2.19
CA PRO A 168 12.98 -13.75 2.49
C PRO A 168 13.17 -14.45 3.85
N ARG A 169 14.16 -15.34 4.01
CA ARG A 169 14.49 -15.98 5.31
C ARG A 169 15.52 -15.16 6.11
N ARG A 170 15.26 -13.87 6.25
CA ARG A 170 16.08 -12.87 6.96
C ARG A 170 15.20 -11.72 7.41
N GLU A 171 15.79 -10.77 8.12
CA GLU A 171 15.17 -9.49 8.45
C GLU A 171 14.48 -8.85 7.24
N SER A 172 13.19 -8.53 7.41
CA SER A 172 12.35 -7.92 6.37
C SER A 172 11.06 -7.34 6.94
N VAL A 173 10.64 -6.20 6.39
CA VAL A 173 9.31 -5.60 6.61
C VAL A 173 8.17 -6.61 6.42
N PHE A 174 8.34 -7.60 5.54
CA PHE A 174 7.35 -8.64 5.31
C PHE A 174 7.01 -9.42 6.58
N TRP A 175 8.00 -9.74 7.42
CA TRP A 175 7.78 -10.47 8.67
C TRP A 175 7.20 -9.58 9.77
N LEU A 176 7.58 -8.30 9.79
CA LEU A 176 6.96 -7.32 10.67
C LEU A 176 5.46 -7.19 10.39
N ILE A 177 5.09 -7.05 9.11
CA ILE A 177 3.68 -6.94 8.70
C ILE A 177 2.95 -8.27 8.85
N TRP A 178 3.61 -9.42 8.67
CA TRP A 178 3.03 -10.71 9.00
C TRP A 178 2.62 -10.79 10.47
N ALA A 179 3.50 -10.36 11.38
CA ALA A 179 3.25 -10.39 12.82
C ALA A 179 2.17 -9.36 13.23
N SER A 180 2.22 -8.16 12.64
CA SER A 180 1.22 -7.11 12.83
C SER A 180 -0.16 -7.58 12.37
N THR A 181 -0.26 -8.12 11.16
CA THR A 181 -1.52 -8.67 10.60
C THR A 181 -2.12 -9.76 11.48
N ALA A 182 -1.29 -10.66 12.03
CA ALA A 182 -1.78 -11.68 12.97
C ALA A 182 -2.34 -11.05 14.26
N ALA A 183 -1.72 -9.98 14.75
CA ALA A 183 -2.17 -9.24 15.92
C ALA A 183 -3.47 -8.46 15.63
N ASP A 184 -3.55 -7.80 14.47
CA ASP A 184 -4.68 -6.97 14.05
C ASP A 184 -5.93 -7.79 13.75
N LEU A 185 -5.75 -9.04 13.34
CA LEU A 185 -6.82 -10.04 13.25
C LEU A 185 -7.26 -10.59 14.62
N GLY A 186 -6.57 -10.25 15.71
CA GLY A 186 -6.87 -10.75 17.05
C GLY A 186 -6.47 -12.21 17.25
N PHE A 187 -5.52 -12.74 16.48
CA PHE A 187 -5.09 -14.15 16.53
C PHE A 187 -4.11 -14.42 17.66
N ALA A 188 -4.57 -14.29 18.91
CA ALA A 188 -3.77 -14.56 20.12
C ALA A 188 -3.00 -15.89 20.08
N GLY A 189 -3.54 -16.91 19.41
CA GLY A 189 -2.91 -18.23 19.28
C GLY A 189 -1.66 -18.27 18.39
N MET A 190 -1.30 -17.17 17.70
CA MET A 190 -0.11 -17.08 16.84
C MET A 190 1.08 -16.39 17.53
N ARG A 191 0.94 -16.13 18.82
CA ARG A 191 1.97 -15.47 19.64
C ARG A 191 3.27 -16.27 19.74
N ALA A 192 3.15 -17.59 19.72
CA ALA A 192 4.22 -18.57 19.52
C ALA A 192 5.16 -18.15 18.37
N GLU A 193 4.54 -18.15 17.21
CA GLU A 193 5.14 -17.95 15.91
C GLU A 193 5.76 -16.55 15.76
N VAL A 194 5.15 -15.51 16.36
CA VAL A 194 5.72 -14.15 16.43
C VAL A 194 6.99 -14.11 17.28
N ALA A 195 6.99 -14.77 18.44
CA ALA A 195 8.18 -14.85 19.28
C ALA A 195 9.33 -15.59 18.59
N ASP A 196 9.01 -16.60 17.78
CA ASP A 196 9.99 -17.33 16.99
C ASP A 196 10.60 -16.45 15.88
N LEU A 197 9.79 -15.68 15.14
CA LEU A 197 10.30 -14.73 14.13
C LEU A 197 11.30 -13.72 14.74
N ARG A 198 11.00 -13.21 15.94
CA ARG A 198 11.92 -12.30 16.64
C ARG A 198 13.20 -12.99 17.05
N ARG A 199 13.11 -14.20 17.62
CA ARG A 199 14.29 -14.98 18.03
C ARG A 199 15.20 -15.33 16.85
N GLU A 200 14.59 -15.55 15.68
CA GLU A 200 15.31 -15.81 14.42
C GLU A 200 15.89 -14.53 13.78
N GLY A 201 15.63 -13.34 14.34
CA GLY A 201 16.12 -12.07 13.81
C GLY A 201 15.40 -11.62 12.52
N PHE A 202 14.17 -12.10 12.30
CA PHE A 202 13.40 -11.76 11.09
C PHE A 202 12.63 -10.43 11.25
N ILE A 203 12.42 -10.03 12.50
CA ILE A 203 11.85 -8.75 12.90
C ILE A 203 12.95 -8.04 13.71
N PRO A 204 13.33 -6.80 13.36
CA PRO A 204 14.36 -6.05 14.08
C PRO A 204 14.07 -5.94 15.58
N GLU A 205 15.14 -5.92 16.37
CA GLU A 205 15.02 -5.72 17.82
C GLU A 205 14.57 -4.29 18.12
N GLY A 206 13.29 -4.13 18.48
CA GLY A 206 12.68 -2.85 18.84
C GLY A 206 11.40 -2.53 18.07
N ASP A 207 11.21 -3.12 16.89
CA ASP A 207 10.11 -2.74 15.99
C ASP A 207 8.76 -3.31 16.40
N PHE A 208 8.75 -4.53 16.93
CA PHE A 208 7.51 -5.18 17.34
C PHE A 208 7.74 -6.17 18.46
N SER A 209 7.30 -5.79 19.66
CA SER A 209 7.46 -6.60 20.86
C SER A 209 6.28 -7.54 21.09
N ARG A 210 6.47 -8.47 22.03
CA ARG A 210 5.40 -9.34 22.53
C ARG A 210 4.27 -8.52 23.18
N ALA A 211 4.61 -7.40 23.80
CA ALA A 211 3.63 -6.50 24.42
C ALA A 211 2.81 -5.76 23.35
N ASP A 212 3.45 -5.34 22.25
CA ASP A 212 2.75 -4.71 21.12
C ASP A 212 1.78 -5.69 20.47
N PHE A 213 2.20 -6.94 20.27
CA PHE A 213 1.32 -8.01 19.79
C PHE A 213 0.10 -8.19 20.72
N ASP A 214 0.32 -8.32 22.03
CA ASP A 214 -0.77 -8.51 22.99
C ASP A 214 -1.72 -7.30 23.03
N ALA A 215 -1.18 -6.08 22.94
CA ALA A 215 -1.96 -4.84 22.91
C ALA A 215 -2.83 -4.74 21.64
N ARG A 216 -2.27 -5.04 20.46
CA ARG A 216 -3.03 -5.04 19.19
C ARG A 216 -4.08 -6.13 19.15
N VAL A 217 -3.79 -7.33 19.68
CA VAL A 217 -4.80 -8.40 19.84
C VAL A 217 -5.94 -7.95 20.75
N ALA A 218 -5.65 -7.27 21.86
CA ALA A 218 -6.67 -6.73 22.75
C ALA A 218 -7.50 -5.63 22.04
N LEU A 219 -6.85 -4.75 21.28
CA LEU A 219 -7.51 -3.71 20.49
C LEU A 219 -8.42 -4.30 19.41
N ALA A 220 -7.98 -5.30 18.67
CA ALA A 220 -8.76 -6.01 17.67
C ALA A 220 -10.01 -6.69 18.25
N ARG A 221 -9.98 -7.06 19.53
CA ARG A 221 -11.11 -7.68 20.24
C ARG A 221 -11.99 -6.70 21.00
N SER A 222 -11.59 -5.43 21.04
CA SER A 222 -12.29 -4.39 21.81
C SER A 222 -13.58 -3.90 21.13
N ASP A 223 -13.80 -4.26 19.87
CA ASP A 223 -14.99 -3.92 19.12
C ASP A 223 -15.47 -5.09 18.24
N ALA A 224 -16.73 -5.04 17.83
CA ALA A 224 -17.36 -6.13 17.07
C ALA A 224 -16.88 -6.23 15.61
N THR A 225 -16.35 -5.15 15.03
CA THR A 225 -15.86 -5.15 13.64
C THR A 225 -14.46 -5.74 13.55
N GLY A 226 -13.67 -5.63 14.63
CA GLY A 226 -12.27 -6.04 14.67
C GLY A 226 -11.36 -5.19 13.79
N LEU A 227 -11.80 -3.98 13.39
CA LEU A 227 -11.04 -3.07 12.53
C LEU A 227 -10.22 -2.04 13.29
N ARG A 228 -10.41 -1.90 14.62
CA ARG A 228 -9.67 -0.88 15.40
C ARG A 228 -8.15 -1.07 15.37
N ALA A 229 -7.67 -2.31 15.35
CA ALA A 229 -6.24 -2.57 15.28
C ALA A 229 -5.65 -2.21 13.90
N PHE A 230 -6.37 -2.54 12.82
CA PHE A 230 -6.00 -2.08 11.47
C PHE A 230 -5.98 -0.55 11.37
N ALA A 231 -6.97 0.15 11.94
CA ALA A 231 -6.98 1.60 11.95
C ALA A 231 -5.83 2.21 12.76
N PHE A 232 -5.40 1.54 13.85
CA PHE A 232 -4.23 1.95 14.63
C PHE A 232 -2.92 1.83 13.82
N ASP A 233 -2.80 0.79 12.99
CA ASP A 233 -1.68 0.59 12.07
C ASP A 233 -1.89 1.30 10.71
N PHE A 234 -2.81 2.27 10.63
CA PHE A 234 -3.15 3.06 9.43
C PHE A 234 -3.61 2.25 8.20
N VAL A 235 -3.96 0.98 8.38
CA VAL A 235 -4.53 0.12 7.32
C VAL A 235 -6.02 0.41 7.21
N THR A 236 -6.37 1.39 6.37
CA THR A 236 -7.74 1.84 6.12
C THR A 236 -8.00 2.02 4.63
N PRO A 237 -9.26 1.97 4.16
CA PRO A 237 -9.58 2.22 2.76
C PRO A 237 -9.10 3.63 2.32
N LEU A 238 -8.56 3.74 1.11
CA LEU A 238 -8.19 5.04 0.54
C LEU A 238 -9.43 5.78 0.03
N ASP A 239 -9.96 6.70 0.84
CA ASP A 239 -11.17 7.46 0.48
C ASP A 239 -10.90 8.82 -0.18
N ASP A 240 -9.69 9.38 -0.03
CA ASP A 240 -9.25 10.64 -0.66
C ASP A 240 -7.77 10.52 -1.07
N ALA A 241 -7.53 10.26 -2.36
CA ALA A 241 -6.19 10.11 -2.90
C ALA A 241 -5.41 11.43 -2.83
N THR A 242 -6.08 12.55 -3.11
CA THR A 242 -5.45 13.87 -3.17
C THR A 242 -4.92 14.27 -1.80
N SER A 243 -5.72 14.12 -0.75
CA SER A 243 -5.29 14.42 0.62
C SER A 243 -4.18 13.49 1.09
N ALA A 244 -4.24 12.19 0.73
CA ALA A 244 -3.21 11.23 1.09
C ALA A 244 -1.86 11.59 0.46
N ILE A 245 -1.84 11.85 -0.85
CA ILE A 245 -0.63 12.24 -1.61
C ILE A 245 -0.01 13.52 -1.02
N LEU A 246 -0.82 14.55 -0.78
CA LEU A 246 -0.33 15.84 -0.28
C LEU A 246 0.19 15.75 1.17
N THR A 247 -0.40 14.87 1.97
CA THR A 247 0.08 14.60 3.34
C THR A 247 1.45 13.94 3.29
N MET A 248 1.65 12.94 2.44
CA MET A 248 2.95 12.29 2.24
C MET A 248 4.02 13.29 1.78
N ALA A 249 3.71 14.09 0.75
CA ALA A 249 4.63 15.12 0.24
C ALA A 249 5.03 16.12 1.34
N GLY A 250 4.07 16.57 2.16
CA GLY A 250 4.34 17.46 3.29
C GLY A 250 5.25 16.84 4.36
N VAL A 251 5.08 15.55 4.67
CA VAL A 251 5.94 14.82 5.61
C VAL A 251 7.36 14.69 5.06
N GLN A 252 7.50 14.33 3.78
CA GLN A 252 8.79 14.20 3.11
C GLN A 252 9.56 15.54 3.10
N ALA A 253 8.89 16.64 2.75
CA ALA A 253 9.49 17.98 2.78
C ALA A 253 10.00 18.35 4.19
N ALA A 254 9.21 18.05 5.23
CA ALA A 254 9.61 18.30 6.62
C ALA A 254 10.83 17.46 7.05
N GLN A 255 10.90 16.19 6.62
CA GLN A 255 12.04 15.32 6.91
C GLN A 255 13.32 15.77 6.18
N ALA A 256 13.21 16.16 4.92
CA ALA A 256 14.33 16.69 4.14
C ALA A 256 14.91 17.97 4.77
N ALA A 257 14.04 18.89 5.21
CA ALA A 257 14.45 20.10 5.91
C ALA A 257 15.21 19.79 7.22
N ARG A 258 14.75 18.81 8.01
CA ARG A 258 15.44 18.36 9.24
C ARG A 258 16.82 17.76 8.94
N ARG A 259 16.96 16.97 7.87
CA ARG A 259 18.25 16.38 7.45
C ARG A 259 19.25 17.46 7.05
N LEU A 260 18.82 18.47 6.28
CA LEU A 260 19.66 19.60 5.90
C LEU A 260 20.10 20.44 7.11
N GLN A 261 19.20 20.68 8.06
CA GLN A 261 19.55 21.36 9.32
C GLN A 261 20.59 20.58 10.13
N ALA A 262 20.42 19.25 10.27
CA ALA A 262 21.38 18.39 10.98
C ALA A 262 22.78 18.39 10.31
N LEU A 263 22.83 18.33 8.98
CA LEU A 263 24.09 18.39 8.22
C LEU A 263 24.78 19.76 8.32
N SER A 264 24.01 20.85 8.45
CA SER A 264 24.55 22.20 8.66
C SER A 264 25.06 22.44 10.10
N ALA A 265 24.49 21.74 11.08
CA ALA A 265 24.89 21.82 12.48
C ALA A 265 26.15 21.00 12.80
N GLY A 266 26.42 19.92 12.05
CA GLY A 266 27.61 19.08 12.21
C GLY A 266 28.91 19.59 11.55
N ARG A 267 28.92 20.79 10.97
CA ARG A 267 30.11 21.43 10.35
C ARG A 267 30.71 22.57 11.19
N ARG A 268 30.47 22.61 12.51
CA ARG A 268 31.05 23.61 13.42
C ARG A 268 32.04 22.99 14.40
#